data_AF-A0A2S3ZBF1-F1
#
_entry.id   AF-A0A2S3ZBF1-F1
#
_cell.length_a   1.000
_cell.length_b   1.000
_cell.length_c   1.000
_cell.angle_alpha   90.00
_cell.angle_beta   90.00
_cell.angle_gamma   90.00
#
_symmetry.space_group_name_H-M   'P 1'
#
loop_
_entity.id
_entity.type
_entity.pdbx_description
1 polymer ?
#
loop_
_entity_poly.entity_id
_entity_poly.type
_entity_poly.pdbx_seq_one_letter_code
_entity_poly.pdbx_strand_id
1 'polypeptide(L)'
;MVTALSEASDQQKLMLSMASGSQAAFGLIYDQLCVPTFAICNHYLKSPAAVDEAMCGLWLYVWQNAAMLSRRDGSPWSIIIETAERHAKYHAQAERLARGTAVSLNICDDATSNWLGYNIAASPDNPLS
;
A
#
# COMPACT_ATOMS: atom_id res chain seq x y z
N MET A 1 -25.80 -18.20 19.83
CA MET A 1 -26.08 -17.44 18.58
C MET A 1 -26.51 -16.00 18.84
N VAL A 2 -27.09 -15.65 20.00
CA VAL A 2 -27.54 -14.26 20.33
C VAL A 2 -26.37 -13.26 20.46
N THR A 3 -25.22 -13.68 20.99
CA THR A 3 -24.06 -12.80 21.23
C THR A 3 -23.49 -12.19 19.94
N ALA A 4 -23.34 -12.98 18.88
CA ALA A 4 -22.74 -12.53 17.62
C ALA A 4 -23.61 -11.50 16.87
N LEU A 5 -24.95 -11.60 16.98
CA LEU A 5 -25.86 -10.64 16.37
C LEU A 5 -25.86 -9.30 17.12
N SER A 6 -25.71 -9.31 18.45
CA SER A 6 -25.54 -8.09 19.25
C SER A 6 -24.23 -7.41 18.90
N GLU A 7 -23.13 -8.17 18.82
CA GLU A 7 -21.82 -7.63 18.49
C GLU A 7 -21.79 -6.98 17.11
N ALA A 8 -22.36 -7.64 16.09
CA ALA A 8 -22.48 -7.04 14.75
C ALA A 8 -23.35 -5.78 14.76
N SER A 9 -24.42 -5.74 15.55
CA SER A 9 -25.26 -4.54 15.72
C SER A 9 -24.48 -3.40 16.38
N ASP A 10 -23.67 -3.70 17.39
CA ASP A 10 -22.90 -2.69 18.13
C ASP A 10 -21.71 -2.17 17.31
N GLN A 11 -21.05 -3.05 16.55
CA GLN A 11 -20.07 -2.67 15.52
C GLN A 11 -20.72 -1.72 14.50
N GLN A 12 -21.93 -2.03 14.03
CA GLN A 12 -22.63 -1.19 13.05
C GLN A 12 -22.95 0.20 13.63
N LYS A 13 -23.37 0.29 14.89
CA LYS A 13 -23.61 1.58 15.56
C LYS A 13 -22.32 2.40 15.68
N LEU A 14 -21.20 1.78 16.06
CA LEU A 14 -19.89 2.45 16.13
C LEU A 14 -19.46 2.96 14.75
N MET A 15 -19.58 2.13 13.72
CA MET A 15 -19.26 2.47 12.34
C MET A 15 -20.10 3.66 11.84
N LEU A 16 -21.41 3.67 12.12
CA LEU A 16 -22.31 4.77 11.76
C LEU A 16 -22.00 6.06 12.54
N SER A 17 -21.61 5.94 13.82
CA SER A 17 -21.16 7.10 14.60
C SER A 17 -19.86 7.70 14.06
N MET A 18 -18.90 6.86 13.66
CA MET A 18 -17.70 7.32 12.96
C MET A 18 -18.05 8.00 11.64
N ALA A 19 -19.01 7.45 10.88
CA ALA A 19 -19.49 8.03 9.63
C ALA A 19 -20.17 9.41 9.80
N SER A 20 -20.72 9.71 10.98
CA SER A 20 -21.24 11.04 11.31
C SER A 20 -20.16 11.99 11.86
N GLY A 21 -18.88 11.60 11.84
CA GLY A 21 -17.75 12.42 12.28
C GLY A 21 -17.37 12.27 13.76
N SER A 22 -17.83 11.22 14.45
CA SER A 22 -17.44 10.97 15.85
C SER A 22 -15.99 10.47 15.95
N GLN A 23 -15.09 11.34 16.41
CA GLN A 23 -13.70 10.96 16.70
C GLN A 23 -13.59 9.94 17.83
N ALA A 24 -14.50 9.99 18.82
CA ALA A 24 -14.54 9.02 19.90
C ALA A 24 -14.89 7.62 19.37
N ALA A 25 -15.83 7.53 18.43
CA ALA A 25 -16.14 6.26 17.77
C ALA A 25 -14.90 5.74 17.03
N PHE A 26 -14.23 6.58 16.23
CA PHE A 26 -12.98 6.20 15.56
C PHE A 26 -11.93 5.64 16.52
N GLY A 27 -11.70 6.28 17.67
CA GLY A 27 -10.77 5.78 18.69
C GLY A 27 -11.11 4.37 19.15
N LEU A 28 -12.38 4.12 19.46
CA LEU A 28 -12.85 2.79 19.87
C LEU A 28 -12.69 1.74 18.76
N ILE A 29 -12.92 2.13 17.50
CA ILE A 29 -12.70 1.25 16.34
C ILE A 29 -11.21 0.92 16.20
N TYR A 30 -10.38 1.96 16.29
CA TYR A 30 -8.93 1.86 16.16
C TYR A 30 -8.33 0.96 17.24
N ASP A 31 -8.72 1.13 18.50
CA ASP A 31 -8.20 0.32 19.62
C ASP A 31 -8.49 -1.17 19.45
N GLN A 32 -9.63 -1.52 18.83
CA GLN A 32 -9.99 -2.92 18.59
C GLN A 32 -9.27 -3.53 17.39
N LEU A 33 -8.96 -2.73 16.37
CA LEU A 33 -8.51 -3.23 15.07
C LEU A 33 -7.07 -2.82 14.70
N CYS A 34 -6.40 -1.99 15.48
CA CYS A 34 -5.05 -1.53 15.17
C CYS A 34 -4.05 -2.70 15.09
N VAL A 35 -4.13 -3.67 16.01
CA VAL A 35 -3.27 -4.85 16.03
C VAL A 35 -3.49 -5.74 14.80
N PRO A 36 -4.71 -6.20 14.45
CA PRO A 36 -4.90 -7.04 13.28
C PRO A 36 -4.60 -6.31 11.97
N THR A 37 -4.96 -5.02 11.85
CA THR A 37 -4.62 -4.24 10.65
C THR A 37 -3.12 -4.02 10.48
N PHE A 38 -2.39 -3.81 11.58
CA PHE A 38 -0.93 -3.76 11.59
C PHE A 38 -0.32 -5.09 11.16
N ALA A 39 -0.79 -6.21 11.71
CA ALA A 39 -0.30 -7.54 11.36
C ALA A 39 -0.47 -7.82 9.85
N ILE A 40 -1.58 -7.39 9.26
CA ILE A 40 -1.83 -7.49 7.82
C ILE A 40 -0.82 -6.65 7.04
N CYS A 41 -0.64 -5.37 7.39
CA CYS A 41 0.31 -4.50 6.69
C CYS A 41 1.75 -5.04 6.79
N ASN A 42 2.16 -5.47 7.98
CA ASN A 42 3.47 -6.07 8.24
C ASN A 42 3.69 -7.41 7.52
N HIS A 43 2.61 -8.15 7.22
CA HIS A 43 2.72 -9.38 6.44
C HIS A 43 3.07 -9.10 4.96
N TYR A 44 2.52 -8.04 4.37
CA TYR A 44 2.71 -7.73 2.95
C TYR A 44 3.91 -6.83 2.66
N LEU A 45 4.32 -6.01 3.62
CA LEU A 45 5.35 -4.98 3.42
C LEU A 45 6.65 -5.39 4.12
N LYS A 46 7.78 -5.06 3.49
CA LYS A 46 9.10 -5.56 3.91
C LYS A 46 9.88 -4.62 4.81
N SER A 47 9.48 -3.36 4.90
CA SER A 47 10.18 -2.35 5.69
C SER A 47 9.24 -1.73 6.73
N PRO A 48 9.74 -1.43 7.95
CA PRO A 48 8.93 -0.76 8.97
C PRO A 48 8.33 0.56 8.49
N ALA A 49 9.11 1.37 7.74
CA ALA A 49 8.63 2.64 7.21
C ALA A 49 7.43 2.48 6.25
N ALA A 50 7.45 1.46 5.40
CA ALA A 50 6.31 1.17 4.52
C ALA A 50 5.08 0.70 5.30
N VAL A 51 5.28 -0.08 6.37
CA VAL A 51 4.19 -0.51 7.25
C VAL A 51 3.53 0.69 7.93
N ASP A 52 4.34 1.62 8.48
CA ASP A 52 3.84 2.82 9.13
C ASP A 52 3.05 3.71 8.16
N GLU A 53 3.57 3.92 6.95
CA GLU A 53 2.89 4.70 5.91
C GLU A 53 1.56 4.05 5.50
N ALA A 54 1.55 2.74 5.26
CA ALA A 54 0.34 2.00 4.90
C ALA A 54 -0.68 1.99 6.06
N MET A 55 -0.24 1.90 7.30
CA MET A 55 -1.14 1.98 8.46
C MET A 55 -1.80 3.36 8.56
N CYS A 56 -1.03 4.44 8.43
CA CYS A 56 -1.58 5.79 8.41
C CYS A 56 -2.55 5.99 7.24
N GLY A 57 -2.17 5.55 6.04
CA GLY A 57 -2.99 5.64 4.83
C GLY A 57 -4.30 4.87 4.97
N LEU A 58 -4.24 3.64 5.49
CA LEU A 58 -5.42 2.81 5.76
C LEU A 58 -6.40 3.50 6.70
N TRP A 59 -5.94 3.96 7.85
CA TRP A 59 -6.82 4.53 8.87
C TRP A 59 -7.39 5.89 8.46
N LEU A 60 -6.63 6.70 7.72
CA LEU A 60 -7.15 7.90 7.05
C LEU A 60 -8.22 7.56 6.02
N TYR A 61 -8.01 6.52 5.20
CA TYR A 61 -8.99 6.06 4.23
C TYR A 61 -10.27 5.58 4.91
N VAL A 62 -10.16 4.79 5.98
CA VAL A 62 -11.30 4.30 6.76
C VAL A 62 -12.12 5.46 7.32
N TRP A 63 -11.46 6.48 7.88
CA TRP A 63 -12.13 7.68 8.39
C TRP A 63 -12.86 8.44 7.27
N GLN A 64 -12.15 8.78 6.19
CA GLN A 64 -12.70 9.57 5.08
C GLN A 64 -13.85 8.86 4.35
N ASN A 65 -13.83 7.53 4.35
CA ASN A 65 -14.81 6.70 3.64
C ASN A 65 -15.77 5.97 4.58
N ALA A 66 -15.82 6.34 5.87
CA ALA A 66 -16.62 5.66 6.88
C ALA A 66 -18.09 5.49 6.47
N ALA A 67 -18.70 6.54 5.90
CA ALA A 67 -20.08 6.50 5.43
C ALA A 67 -20.31 5.54 4.24
N MET A 68 -19.32 5.38 3.36
CA MET A 68 -19.40 4.41 2.27
C MET A 68 -19.24 2.99 2.82
N LEU A 69 -18.25 2.78 3.68
CA LEU A 69 -17.94 1.48 4.27
C LEU A 69 -19.08 0.99 5.16
N SER A 70 -19.77 1.86 5.89
CA SER A 70 -20.91 1.51 6.75
C SER A 70 -22.16 1.03 6.01
N ARG A 71 -22.22 1.25 4.69
CA ARG A 71 -23.32 0.79 3.82
C ARG A 71 -23.03 -0.55 3.14
N ARG A 72 -21.80 -1.08 3.27
CA ARG A 72 -21.46 -2.40 2.71
C ARG A 72 -22.11 -3.48 3.55
N ASP A 73 -22.57 -4.54 2.89
CA ASP A 73 -23.09 -5.72 3.57
C ASP A 73 -21.97 -6.47 4.32
N GLY A 74 -22.27 -6.94 5.52
CA GLY A 74 -21.36 -7.71 6.37
C GLY A 74 -20.98 -7.02 7.68
N SER A 75 -20.10 -7.65 8.45
CA SER A 75 -19.57 -7.06 9.69
C SER A 75 -18.67 -5.86 9.35
N PRO A 76 -18.83 -4.72 10.04
CA PRO A 76 -17.91 -3.59 9.93
C PRO A 76 -16.45 -3.98 10.13
N TRP A 77 -16.15 -4.90 11.05
CA TRP A 77 -14.79 -5.37 11.29
C TRP A 77 -14.25 -6.16 10.11
N SER A 78 -15.04 -7.07 9.55
CA SER A 78 -14.66 -7.78 8.33
C SER A 78 -14.39 -6.82 7.17
N ILE A 79 -15.23 -5.79 6.99
CA ILE A 79 -15.05 -4.77 5.96
C ILE A 79 -13.73 -4.00 6.13
N ILE A 80 -13.37 -3.62 7.35
CA ILE A 80 -12.10 -2.91 7.63
C ILE A 80 -10.91 -3.84 7.40
N ILE A 81 -10.98 -5.11 7.84
CA ILE A 81 -9.94 -6.11 7.61
C ILE A 81 -9.71 -6.36 6.12
N GLU A 82 -10.78 -6.53 5.33
CA GLU A 82 -10.68 -6.64 3.87
C GLU A 82 -10.06 -5.39 3.22
N THR A 83 -10.38 -4.22 3.76
CA THR A 83 -9.83 -2.94 3.30
C THR A 83 -8.33 -2.88 3.59
N ALA A 84 -7.90 -3.32 4.77
CA ALA A 84 -6.50 -3.42 5.15
C ALA A 84 -5.72 -4.35 4.22
N GLU A 85 -6.26 -5.54 3.92
CA GLU A 85 -5.62 -6.46 2.98
C GLU A 85 -5.46 -5.87 1.59
N ARG A 86 -6.52 -5.26 1.05
CA ARG A 86 -6.48 -4.64 -0.28
C ARG A 86 -5.49 -3.50 -0.34
N HIS A 87 -5.48 -2.66 0.70
CA HIS A 87 -4.55 -1.54 0.84
C HIS A 87 -3.09 -2.01 0.91
N ALA A 88 -2.79 -3.00 1.75
CA ALA A 88 -1.44 -3.54 1.90
C ALA A 88 -0.95 -4.22 0.59
N LYS A 89 -1.81 -4.97 -0.09
CA LYS A 89 -1.52 -5.58 -1.41
C LYS A 89 -1.20 -4.50 -2.45
N TYR A 90 -1.95 -3.40 -2.46
CA TYR A 90 -1.71 -2.27 -3.37
C TYR A 90 -0.36 -1.62 -3.13
N HIS A 91 -0.01 -1.32 -1.87
CA HIS A 91 1.32 -0.78 -1.52
C HIS A 91 2.46 -1.73 -1.91
N ALA A 92 2.32 -3.03 -1.62
CA ALA A 92 3.32 -4.02 -2.00
C ALA A 92 3.51 -4.12 -3.52
N GLN A 93 2.44 -3.98 -4.29
CA GLN A 93 2.51 -3.94 -5.75
C GLN A 93 3.19 -2.65 -6.25
N ALA A 94 2.86 -1.50 -5.67
CA ALA A 94 3.49 -0.23 -6.01
C ALA A 94 5.02 -0.27 -5.74
N GLU A 95 5.47 -0.80 -4.59
CA GLU A 95 6.90 -0.99 -4.31
C GLU A 95 7.57 -1.92 -5.34
N ARG A 96 6.91 -3.01 -5.71
CA ARG A 96 7.46 -3.97 -6.68
C ARG A 96 7.63 -3.32 -8.05
N LEU A 97 6.66 -2.52 -8.49
CA LEU A 97 6.74 -1.79 -9.75
C LEU A 97 7.85 -0.74 -9.71
N ALA A 98 7.94 0.04 -8.63
CA ALA A 98 9.00 1.04 -8.46
C ALA A 98 10.41 0.40 -8.51
N ARG A 99 10.60 -0.76 -7.86
CA ARG A 99 11.85 -1.52 -7.95
C ARG A 99 12.11 -2.06 -9.37
N GLY A 100 11.08 -2.57 -10.05
CA GLY A 100 11.20 -3.08 -11.43
C GLY A 100 11.59 -1.98 -12.43
N THR A 101 11.01 -0.79 -12.29
CA THR A 101 11.38 0.38 -13.09
C THR A 101 12.81 0.84 -12.79
N ALA A 102 13.21 0.88 -11.51
CA ALA A 102 14.59 1.23 -11.12
C ALA A 102 15.63 0.26 -11.70
N VAL A 103 15.34 -1.05 -11.69
CA VAL A 103 16.20 -2.06 -12.34
C VAL A 103 16.27 -1.82 -13.86
N SER A 104 15.14 -1.51 -14.49
CA SER A 104 15.10 -1.28 -15.94
C SER A 104 15.92 -0.04 -16.35
N LEU A 105 15.90 1.02 -15.54
CA LEU A 105 16.73 2.21 -15.77
C LEU A 105 18.23 1.92 -15.58
N ASN A 106 18.60 1.14 -14.55
CA ASN A 106 20.00 0.77 -14.32
C ASN A 106 20.60 -0.12 -15.42
N ILE A 107 19.78 -0.91 -16.13
CA ILE A 107 20.24 -1.73 -17.26
C ILE A 107 20.58 -0.86 -18.48
N CYS A 108 19.99 0.34 -18.61
CA CYS A 108 20.25 1.24 -19.74
C CYS A 108 21.55 2.05 -19.62
N ASP A 109 22.12 2.18 -18.42
CA ASP A 109 23.38 2.92 -18.19
C ASP A 109 24.65 2.06 -18.37
N ASP A 110 24.54 0.74 -18.35
CA ASP A 110 25.68 -0.17 -18.63
C ASP A 110 25.97 -0.28 -20.14
N ALA A 111 24.94 -0.10 -20.98
CA ALA A 111 25.06 -0.19 -22.44
C ALA A 111 25.78 1.02 -23.08
N THR A 112 25.90 2.16 -22.39
CA THR A 112 26.61 3.35 -22.88
C THR A 112 28.10 3.37 -22.52
N SER A 113 28.52 2.63 -21.49
CA SER A 113 29.95 2.53 -21.11
C SER A 113 30.79 1.69 -22.08
N ASN A 114 30.18 0.79 -22.86
CA ASN A 114 30.91 -0.09 -23.78
C ASN A 114 31.26 0.55 -25.14
N TRP A 115 30.76 1.76 -25.45
CA TRP A 115 31.02 2.45 -26.73
C TRP A 115 32.24 3.39 -26.71
N LEU A 116 32.82 3.68 -25.54
CA LEU A 116 34.03 4.52 -25.43
C LEU A 116 35.34 3.75 -25.70
N GLY A 117 35.28 2.43 -25.91
CA GLY A 117 36.45 1.58 -26.17
C GLY A 117 36.75 1.27 -27.64
N TYR A 118 35.91 1.70 -28.60
CA TYR A 118 35.98 1.23 -29.99
C TYR A 118 36.03 2.39 -30.99
N ASN A 119 36.92 3.38 -30.81
CA ASN A 119 37.13 4.39 -31.86
C ASN A 119 38.52 5.06 -31.85
N ILE A 120 39.59 4.27 -31.76
CA ILE A 120 40.94 4.71 -32.15
C ILE A 120 41.59 3.57 -32.95
N ALA A 121 41.17 3.35 -34.20
CA ALA A 121 42.01 2.71 -35.21
C ALA A 121 41.39 2.90 -36.60
N ALA A 122 42.25 3.33 -37.53
CA ALA A 122 42.05 3.41 -38.97
C ALA A 122 41.21 4.59 -39.50
N SER A 123 41.80 5.79 -39.43
CA SER A 123 41.66 6.77 -40.51
C SER A 123 42.59 6.35 -41.65
N PRO A 124 42.08 6.06 -42.87
CA PRO A 124 42.93 5.76 -44.01
C PRO A 124 43.08 7.03 -44.87
N ASP A 125 44.03 7.89 -44.51
CA ASP A 125 44.53 8.90 -45.44
C ASP A 125 45.84 8.43 -46.07
N ASN A 126 45.73 8.19 -47.38
CA ASN A 126 46.70 7.97 -48.45
C ASN A 126 47.95 8.91 -48.36
N PRO A 127 49.14 8.54 -48.89
CA PRO A 127 49.38 8.82 -50.31
C PRO A 127 50.21 7.79 -51.09
N LEU A 128 49.94 7.77 -52.40
CA LEU A 128 50.74 7.28 -53.52
C LEU A 128 52.22 7.70 -53.43
N SER A 129 53.15 6.76 -53.61
CA SER A 129 54.24 6.83 -54.61
C SER A 129 54.99 5.50 -54.74
#